data_AF-A0A9R0X894-F1
#
_entry.id   AF-A0A9R0X894-F1
#
_cell.length_a   1.000
_cell.length_b   1.000
_cell.length_c   1.000
_cell.angle_alpha   90.00
_cell.angle_beta   90.00
_cell.angle_gamma   90.00
#
_symmetry.space_group_name_H-M   'P 1'
#
loop_
_entity.id
_entity.type
_entity.pdbx_description
1 polymer ?
#
loop_
_entity_poly.entity_id
_entity_poly.type
_entity_poly.pdbx_seq_one_letter_code
_entity_poly.pdbx_strand_id
1 'polypeptide(L)'
;MGPLWVFFGAFVMAATAVHVAGQQEGFLSIDCGLDAKFSGRRDTYTDIAYVSDGPYVDGGENHRVAAELDTTDTNEDLRTLRSFPSGLRNCYTLPTKSGAKYLVRMLFFHGNYDGKTVDFDLHLGTNYWDTMSVGNTTDDRYSWSEAIFVAWASWVPVCLVNTGSGTPFVSTVELRPLSASLYPDVTIDESMSTYQRINTGGNFTRFPEDPYDRYWSSRTRLSWAKLSTKDTIEQDNVFAVPSLVLQTAVAPINNATVLYVNTWISYKTSLEFKFIFHFADIQNTQRRRFNIYMNNEDWYTNYSPPYLVADHVRSSKWYKTTGGEYNFTLAATNTSMMPPMINAYEGYTHIPHDTPRTFFKDCEITPLYL
;
A
#
# COMPACT_ATOMS: atom_id res chain seq x y z
N MET A 1 -51.77 -24.28 -14.60
CA MET A 1 -50.66 -24.03 -13.65
C MET A 1 -49.37 -24.39 -14.36
N GLY A 2 -48.72 -23.40 -14.98
CA GLY A 2 -47.44 -23.59 -15.66
C GLY A 2 -46.29 -23.08 -14.77
N PRO A 3 -45.09 -23.67 -14.83
CA PRO A 3 -43.98 -23.26 -13.98
C PRO A 3 -43.43 -21.91 -14.45
N LEU A 4 -43.35 -20.96 -13.52
CA LEU A 4 -42.71 -19.67 -13.71
C LEU A 4 -41.18 -19.91 -13.66
N TRP A 5 -40.50 -19.79 -14.80
CA TRP A 5 -39.05 -19.78 -14.85
C TRP A 5 -38.56 -18.37 -14.50
N VAL A 6 -37.99 -18.21 -13.31
CA VAL A 6 -37.32 -16.97 -12.90
C VAL A 6 -35.92 -17.00 -13.50
N PHE A 7 -35.70 -16.23 -14.57
CA PHE A 7 -34.35 -15.98 -15.08
C PHE A 7 -33.62 -15.04 -14.11
N PHE A 8 -32.60 -15.54 -13.41
CA PHE A 8 -31.57 -14.69 -12.81
C PHE A 8 -30.69 -14.14 -13.93
N GLY A 9 -30.96 -12.92 -14.36
CA GLY A 9 -30.07 -12.19 -15.26
C GLY A 9 -28.82 -11.76 -14.49
N ALA A 10 -27.67 -12.34 -14.82
CA ALA A 10 -26.38 -11.79 -14.41
C ALA A 10 -26.16 -10.47 -15.18
N PHE A 11 -26.39 -9.33 -14.52
CA PHE A 11 -26.00 -8.04 -15.05
C PHE A 11 -24.48 -7.94 -14.97
N VAL A 12 -23.80 -8.21 -16.08
CA VAL A 12 -22.40 -7.82 -16.24
C VAL A 12 -22.39 -6.30 -16.45
N MET A 13 -22.21 -5.56 -15.36
CA MET A 13 -21.94 -4.12 -15.42
C MET A 13 -20.57 -3.94 -16.08
N ALA A 14 -20.57 -3.62 -17.38
CA ALA A 14 -19.37 -3.14 -18.05
C ALA A 14 -19.05 -1.74 -17.50
N ALA A 15 -18.17 -1.68 -16.50
CA ALA A 15 -17.55 -0.42 -16.12
C ALA A 15 -16.79 0.09 -17.34
N THR A 16 -17.29 1.15 -17.99
CA THR A 16 -16.57 1.83 -19.05
C THR A 16 -15.34 2.46 -18.42
N ALA A 17 -14.19 1.81 -18.55
CA ALA A 17 -12.92 2.39 -18.19
C ALA A 17 -12.72 3.64 -19.04
N VAL A 18 -12.83 4.81 -18.41
CA VAL A 18 -12.49 6.08 -19.05
C VAL A 18 -10.99 6.02 -19.34
N HIS A 19 -10.62 5.85 -20.61
CA HIS A 19 -9.23 5.95 -21.03
C HIS A 19 -8.82 7.43 -21.07
N VAL A 20 -7.70 7.72 -20.43
CA VAL A 20 -7.20 9.08 -20.20
C VAL A 20 -5.76 9.14 -20.66
N ALA A 21 -5.39 10.19 -21.38
CA ALA A 21 -4.00 10.47 -21.72
C ALA A 21 -3.20 10.78 -20.44
N GLY A 22 -2.18 9.97 -20.14
CA GLY A 22 -1.27 10.18 -19.00
C GLY A 22 -1.55 9.33 -17.76
N GLN A 23 -2.77 8.80 -17.59
CA GLN A 23 -3.10 7.84 -16.53
C GLN A 23 -2.78 6.42 -17.00
N GLN A 24 -2.15 5.62 -16.14
CA GLN A 24 -1.89 4.22 -16.46
C GLN A 24 -3.22 3.46 -16.60
N GLU A 25 -3.34 2.70 -17.69
CA GLU A 25 -4.53 1.91 -18.00
C GLU A 25 -4.87 0.99 -16.81
N GLY A 26 -6.14 1.00 -16.39
CA GLY A 26 -6.65 0.12 -15.34
C GLY A 26 -6.58 0.68 -13.91
N PHE A 27 -6.15 1.92 -13.71
CA PHE A 27 -6.34 2.60 -12.42
C PHE A 27 -7.84 2.73 -12.09
N LEU A 28 -8.20 2.37 -10.88
CA LEU A 28 -9.54 2.60 -10.32
C LEU A 28 -9.39 3.33 -8.98
N SER A 29 -9.97 4.52 -8.89
CA SER A 29 -10.01 5.31 -7.66
C SER A 29 -11.46 5.62 -7.32
N ILE A 30 -11.89 5.21 -6.14
CA ILE A 30 -13.27 5.31 -5.67
C ILE A 30 -13.29 6.28 -4.51
N ASP A 31 -14.06 7.35 -4.67
CA ASP A 31 -14.39 8.31 -3.62
C ASP A 31 -15.69 7.86 -2.95
N CYS A 32 -15.57 7.39 -1.71
CA CYS A 32 -16.66 6.73 -1.00
C CYS A 32 -17.61 7.77 -0.45
N GLY A 33 -18.91 7.57 -0.65
CA GLY A 33 -19.92 8.57 -0.32
C GLY A 33 -20.12 9.67 -1.38
N LEU A 34 -19.30 9.71 -2.44
CA LEU A 34 -19.44 10.67 -3.54
C LEU A 34 -20.78 10.51 -4.26
N ASP A 35 -21.47 11.64 -4.48
CA ASP A 35 -22.68 11.68 -5.30
C ASP A 35 -22.32 11.30 -6.75
N ALA A 36 -23.07 10.36 -7.33
CA ALA A 36 -22.83 9.83 -8.67
C ALA A 36 -22.75 10.91 -9.77
N LYS A 37 -23.39 12.07 -9.59
CA LYS A 37 -23.30 13.19 -10.55
C LYS A 37 -21.90 13.82 -10.64
N PHE A 38 -21.05 13.61 -9.63
CA PHE A 38 -19.67 14.09 -9.58
C PHE A 38 -18.66 12.98 -9.95
N SER A 39 -19.13 11.78 -10.31
CA SER A 39 -18.27 10.68 -10.73
C SER A 39 -17.45 11.06 -11.97
N GLY A 40 -16.15 10.76 -11.94
CA GLY A 40 -15.18 11.16 -12.97
C GLY A 40 -14.46 12.48 -12.68
N ARG A 41 -14.71 13.11 -11.51
CA ARG A 41 -13.92 14.25 -11.02
C ARG A 41 -12.45 13.89 -10.93
N ARG A 42 -11.58 14.85 -11.22
CA ARG A 42 -10.13 14.67 -11.19
C ARG A 42 -9.53 15.33 -9.97
N ASP A 43 -8.60 14.63 -9.33
CA ASP A 43 -7.76 15.21 -8.31
C ASP A 43 -6.88 16.31 -8.92
N THR A 44 -6.77 17.42 -8.21
CA THR A 44 -6.11 18.63 -8.73
C THR A 44 -4.59 18.50 -8.84
N TYR A 45 -3.97 17.60 -8.05
CA TYR A 45 -2.53 17.42 -8.01
C TYR A 45 -2.07 16.26 -8.90
N THR A 46 -2.73 15.12 -8.77
CA THR A 46 -2.39 13.87 -9.47
C THR A 46 -3.08 13.73 -10.82
N ASP A 47 -4.13 14.51 -11.10
CA ASP A 47 -5.00 14.36 -12.28
C ASP A 47 -5.68 12.97 -12.37
N ILE A 48 -5.69 12.21 -11.27
CA ILE A 48 -6.37 10.91 -11.20
C ILE A 48 -7.88 11.14 -11.13
N ALA A 49 -8.63 10.44 -11.98
CA ALA A 49 -10.09 10.46 -11.94
C ALA A 49 -10.63 9.56 -10.81
N TYR A 50 -11.54 10.11 -10.00
CA TYR A 50 -12.27 9.42 -8.94
C TYR A 50 -13.73 9.20 -9.35
N VAL A 51 -14.23 7.99 -9.15
CA VAL A 51 -15.62 7.59 -9.41
C VAL A 51 -16.38 7.41 -8.11
N SER A 52 -17.71 7.46 -8.16
CA SER A 52 -18.54 7.12 -7.00
C SER A 52 -18.48 5.62 -6.69
N ASP A 53 -18.72 5.28 -5.43
CA ASP A 53 -18.62 3.92 -4.89
C ASP A 53 -19.79 2.99 -5.22
N GLY A 54 -20.98 3.53 -5.47
CA GLY A 54 -22.22 2.76 -5.66
C GLY A 54 -22.13 1.52 -6.58
N PRO A 55 -21.40 1.54 -7.71
CA PRO A 55 -21.24 0.36 -8.56
C PRO A 55 -20.39 -0.78 -7.97
N TYR A 56 -19.67 -0.53 -6.87
CA TYR A 56 -18.66 -1.43 -6.31
C TYR A 56 -19.03 -1.96 -4.93
N VAL A 57 -20.07 -1.46 -4.28
CA VAL A 57 -20.41 -1.81 -2.90
C VAL A 57 -21.92 -1.90 -2.71
N ASP A 58 -22.34 -2.86 -1.89
CA ASP A 58 -23.74 -3.03 -1.48
C ASP A 58 -23.98 -2.38 -0.12
N GLY A 59 -25.03 -1.57 -0.02
CA GLY A 59 -25.48 -0.99 1.24
C GLY A 59 -24.56 0.09 1.83
N GLY A 60 -24.67 0.30 3.14
CA GLY A 60 -24.00 1.39 3.85
C GLY A 60 -24.67 2.76 3.64
N GLU A 61 -24.16 3.76 4.35
CA GLU A 61 -24.69 5.11 4.39
C GLU A 61 -23.61 6.12 3.99
N ASN A 62 -23.95 7.08 3.14
CA ASN A 62 -23.02 8.15 2.75
C ASN A 62 -23.02 9.23 3.82
N HIS A 63 -21.83 9.68 4.21
CA HIS A 63 -21.66 10.82 5.09
C HIS A 63 -20.68 11.81 4.51
N ARG A 64 -20.82 13.04 4.99
CA ARG A 64 -19.84 14.11 4.81
C ARG A 64 -19.15 14.33 6.15
N VAL A 65 -17.88 14.71 6.10
CA VAL A 65 -17.13 15.07 7.31
C VAL A 65 -17.71 16.33 7.97
N ALA A 66 -17.41 16.52 9.25
CA ALA A 66 -17.83 17.70 10.01
C ALA A 66 -17.30 18.99 9.37
N ALA A 67 -18.05 20.09 9.49
CA ALA A 67 -17.79 21.33 8.77
C ALA A 67 -16.41 21.93 9.07
N GLU A 68 -15.94 21.77 10.30
CA GLU A 68 -14.61 22.19 10.76
C GLU A 68 -13.46 21.41 10.11
N LEU A 69 -13.73 20.22 9.57
CA LEU A 69 -12.78 19.34 8.89
C LEU A 69 -13.06 19.23 7.38
N ASP A 70 -14.08 19.93 6.85
CA ASP A 70 -14.32 20.06 5.41
C ASP A 70 -13.72 21.37 4.90
N THR A 71 -12.40 21.45 4.96
CA THR A 71 -11.63 22.66 4.60
C THR A 71 -11.00 22.51 3.21
N THR A 72 -10.54 23.62 2.62
CA THR A 72 -9.79 23.62 1.35
C THR A 72 -8.52 22.78 1.40
N ASP A 73 -7.95 22.56 2.58
CA ASP A 73 -6.73 21.77 2.78
C ASP A 73 -7.02 20.26 2.87
N THR A 74 -8.29 19.90 3.04
CA THR A 74 -8.72 18.49 3.06
C THR A 74 -8.86 18.00 1.63
N ASN A 75 -8.13 16.92 1.34
CA ASN A 75 -8.19 16.27 0.04
C ASN A 75 -9.62 15.95 -0.33
N GLU A 76 -9.91 16.14 -1.61
CA GLU A 76 -11.24 16.11 -2.14
C GLU A 76 -11.92 14.75 -1.98
N ASP A 77 -11.17 13.65 -2.03
CA ASP A 77 -11.61 12.25 -1.83
C ASP A 77 -11.74 11.84 -0.35
N LEU A 78 -11.40 12.73 0.58
CA LEU A 78 -11.54 12.49 2.01
C LEU A 78 -12.75 13.20 2.63
N ARG A 79 -13.38 14.14 1.93
CA ARG A 79 -14.49 14.95 2.45
C ARG A 79 -15.80 14.17 2.58
N THR A 80 -15.89 13.02 1.90
CA THR A 80 -16.99 12.08 1.99
C THR A 80 -16.48 10.72 2.44
N LEU A 81 -17.38 9.94 3.03
CA LEU A 81 -17.13 8.55 3.38
C LEU A 81 -18.42 7.73 3.26
N ARG A 82 -18.26 6.41 3.15
CA ARG A 82 -19.35 5.45 3.36
C ARG A 82 -19.14 4.74 4.70
N SER A 83 -20.18 4.73 5.53
CA SER A 83 -20.23 3.99 6.79
C SER A 83 -21.09 2.73 6.66
N PHE A 84 -20.87 1.73 7.52
CA PHE A 84 -21.60 0.48 7.53
C PHE A 84 -22.15 0.16 8.93
N PRO A 85 -23.28 0.77 9.34
CA PRO A 85 -23.86 0.57 10.67
C PRO A 85 -24.51 -0.81 10.85
N SER A 86 -24.72 -1.53 9.75
CA SER A 86 -25.27 -2.89 9.75
C SER A 86 -24.41 -3.83 8.91
N GLY A 87 -24.60 -5.13 9.11
CA GLY A 87 -23.79 -6.16 8.47
C GLY A 87 -22.50 -6.43 9.24
N LEU A 88 -22.21 -7.73 9.41
CA LEU A 88 -20.95 -8.15 10.03
C LEU A 88 -19.76 -7.91 9.10
N ARG A 89 -19.99 -7.99 7.78
CA ARG A 89 -18.98 -7.96 6.74
C ARG A 89 -19.52 -7.19 5.55
N ASN A 90 -18.87 -6.09 5.22
CA ASN A 90 -19.27 -5.21 4.13
C ASN A 90 -18.10 -5.08 3.14
N CYS A 91 -18.32 -5.36 1.86
CA CYS A 91 -17.23 -5.55 0.90
C CYS A 91 -17.38 -4.67 -0.34
N TYR A 92 -16.27 -4.09 -0.76
CA TYR A 92 -16.10 -3.54 -2.10
C TYR A 92 -15.70 -4.67 -3.05
N THR A 93 -16.40 -4.81 -4.17
CA THR A 93 -16.12 -5.76 -5.24
C THR A 93 -15.29 -5.07 -6.31
N LEU A 94 -13.98 -5.29 -6.28
CA LEU A 94 -13.05 -4.61 -7.19
C LEU A 94 -12.79 -5.43 -8.45
N PRO A 95 -12.95 -4.87 -9.66
CA PRO A 95 -12.67 -5.58 -10.91
C PRO A 95 -11.18 -5.86 -11.06
N THR A 96 -10.83 -7.10 -11.37
CA THR A 96 -9.44 -7.54 -11.52
C THR A 96 -9.29 -8.50 -12.70
N LYS A 97 -8.06 -8.80 -13.10
CA LYS A 97 -7.74 -9.86 -14.05
C LYS A 97 -7.04 -10.98 -13.30
N SER A 98 -7.60 -12.19 -13.33
CA SER A 98 -6.99 -13.37 -12.70
C SER A 98 -5.54 -13.55 -13.17
N GLY A 99 -4.63 -13.78 -12.21
CA GLY A 99 -3.19 -13.89 -12.41
C GLY A 99 -2.44 -12.55 -12.52
N ALA A 100 -3.12 -11.41 -12.64
CA ALA A 100 -2.47 -10.10 -12.65
C ALA A 100 -2.20 -9.61 -11.22
N LYS A 101 -1.14 -8.81 -11.08
CA LYS A 101 -0.68 -8.27 -9.79
C LYS A 101 -1.29 -6.89 -9.57
N TYR A 102 -1.74 -6.64 -8.35
CA TYR A 102 -2.37 -5.40 -7.97
C TYR A 102 -1.85 -4.90 -6.63
N LEU A 103 -1.86 -3.58 -6.49
CA LEU A 103 -1.87 -2.88 -5.22
C LEU A 103 -3.31 -2.42 -4.96
N VAL A 104 -3.83 -2.73 -3.79
CA VAL A 104 -5.07 -2.15 -3.26
C VAL A 104 -4.75 -1.27 -2.07
N ARG A 105 -5.42 -0.13 -1.97
CA ARG A 105 -5.27 0.81 -0.87
C ARG A 105 -6.62 1.31 -0.42
N MET A 106 -6.81 1.43 0.89
CA MET A 106 -7.99 2.01 1.51
C MET A 106 -7.56 3.18 2.39
N LEU A 107 -8.22 4.33 2.28
CA LEU A 107 -7.99 5.52 3.10
C LEU A 107 -9.16 5.72 4.06
N PHE A 108 -8.82 6.12 5.28
CA PHE A 108 -9.72 6.29 6.40
C PHE A 108 -9.52 7.67 6.99
N PHE A 109 -10.38 8.61 6.60
CA PHE A 109 -10.51 9.90 7.26
C PHE A 109 -11.85 9.95 7.98
N HIS A 110 -11.82 9.88 9.31
CA HIS A 110 -13.05 9.87 10.09
C HIS A 110 -13.78 11.22 9.98
N GLY A 111 -13.04 12.33 9.99
CA GLY A 111 -13.61 13.66 9.82
C GLY A 111 -14.75 13.97 10.80
N ASN A 112 -14.72 13.39 11.99
CA ASN A 112 -15.74 13.53 13.03
C ASN A 112 -17.20 13.30 12.57
N TYR A 113 -17.46 12.46 11.56
CA TYR A 113 -18.79 12.36 10.93
C TYR A 113 -19.93 11.91 11.89
N ASP A 114 -19.64 11.05 12.87
CA ASP A 114 -20.60 10.58 13.89
C ASP A 114 -20.13 10.78 15.34
N GLY A 115 -18.92 11.31 15.53
CA GLY A 115 -18.31 11.57 16.83
C GLY A 115 -17.93 10.33 17.65
N LYS A 116 -17.84 9.13 17.06
CA LYS A 116 -17.55 7.89 17.80
C LYS A 116 -16.22 7.27 17.38
N THR A 117 -15.46 6.79 18.36
CA THR A 117 -14.28 5.97 18.08
C THR A 117 -14.68 4.67 17.42
N VAL A 118 -13.79 4.10 16.59
CA VAL A 118 -14.06 2.83 15.92
C VAL A 118 -12.82 1.96 15.81
N ASP A 119 -13.01 0.66 16.04
CA ASP A 119 -12.08 -0.41 15.65
C ASP A 119 -12.79 -1.42 14.75
N PHE A 120 -12.18 -1.80 13.63
CA PHE A 120 -12.72 -2.84 12.74
C PHE A 120 -11.60 -3.51 11.93
N ASP A 121 -11.86 -4.71 11.42
CA ASP A 121 -10.86 -5.46 10.67
C ASP A 121 -11.04 -5.25 9.16
N LEU A 122 -9.92 -5.23 8.44
CA LEU A 122 -9.86 -5.27 7.00
C LEU A 122 -9.56 -6.69 6.55
N HIS A 123 -10.24 -7.14 5.50
CA HIS A 123 -9.99 -8.43 4.88
C HIS A 123 -9.78 -8.28 3.37
N LEU A 124 -8.77 -8.98 2.85
CA LEU A 124 -8.56 -9.17 1.42
C LEU A 124 -9.04 -10.58 1.05
N GLY A 125 -10.15 -10.67 0.32
CA GLY A 125 -10.85 -11.96 0.25
C GLY A 125 -11.29 -12.38 1.65
N THR A 126 -11.22 -13.67 1.95
CA THR A 126 -11.51 -14.20 3.29
C THR A 126 -10.41 -13.90 4.32
N ASN A 127 -9.22 -13.51 3.87
CA ASN A 127 -8.03 -13.40 4.71
C ASN A 127 -7.99 -12.09 5.49
N TYR A 128 -7.66 -12.18 6.78
CA TYR A 128 -7.39 -11.01 7.60
C TYR A 128 -6.19 -10.25 7.03
N TRP A 129 -6.37 -8.95 6.82
CA TRP A 129 -5.36 -8.06 6.25
C TRP A 129 -4.80 -7.11 7.29
N ASP A 130 -5.65 -6.34 7.96
CA ASP A 130 -5.23 -5.30 8.90
C ASP A 130 -6.36 -4.98 9.91
N THR A 131 -6.07 -4.19 10.93
CA THR A 131 -7.09 -3.61 11.83
C THR A 131 -7.02 -2.09 11.74
N MET A 132 -8.14 -1.46 11.42
CA MET A 132 -8.26 -0.01 11.45
C MET A 132 -8.82 0.45 12.79
N SER A 133 -8.13 1.41 13.42
CA SER A 133 -8.48 2.01 14.72
C SER A 133 -8.47 3.52 14.64
N VAL A 134 -9.57 4.16 15.02
CA VAL A 134 -9.68 5.62 15.17
C VAL A 134 -10.07 5.94 16.62
N GLY A 135 -9.07 6.33 17.41
CA GLY A 135 -9.27 6.75 18.81
C GLY A 135 -9.52 8.24 18.99
N ASN A 136 -9.20 9.07 17.99
CA ASN A 136 -9.46 10.51 17.99
C ASN A 136 -10.19 10.89 16.70
N THR A 137 -11.49 11.14 16.79
CA THR A 137 -12.35 11.41 15.63
C THR A 137 -12.12 12.78 15.01
N THR A 138 -11.44 13.69 15.72
CA THR A 138 -11.11 15.04 15.26
C THR A 138 -9.68 15.17 14.76
N ASP A 139 -8.92 14.07 14.63
CA ASP A 139 -7.62 14.10 13.94
C ASP A 139 -7.85 14.51 12.48
N ASP A 140 -7.12 15.52 12.02
CA ASP A 140 -7.18 16.02 10.65
C ASP A 140 -6.35 15.17 9.66
N ARG A 141 -5.68 14.12 10.17
CA ARG A 141 -4.95 13.16 9.37
C ARG A 141 -5.79 11.93 9.06
N TYR A 142 -5.61 11.43 7.84
CA TYR A 142 -6.13 10.12 7.45
C TYR A 142 -5.12 9.02 7.72
N SER A 143 -5.65 7.81 7.95
CA SER A 143 -4.86 6.57 7.93
C SER A 143 -5.09 5.84 6.62
N TRP A 144 -4.18 4.95 6.24
CA TRP A 144 -4.38 4.08 5.10
C TRP A 144 -3.80 2.70 5.35
N SER A 145 -4.42 1.70 4.75
CA SER A 145 -3.88 0.34 4.65
C SER A 145 -3.66 0.05 3.16
N GLU A 146 -2.52 -0.53 2.84
CA GLU A 146 -2.16 -0.91 1.46
C GLU A 146 -1.72 -2.37 1.40
N ALA A 147 -2.17 -3.12 0.39
CA ALA A 147 -1.79 -4.51 0.17
C ALA A 147 -1.39 -4.75 -1.29
N ILE A 148 -0.44 -5.66 -1.49
CA ILE A 148 -0.02 -6.15 -2.79
C ILE A 148 -0.39 -7.63 -2.89
N PHE A 149 -1.06 -8.01 -3.97
CA PHE A 149 -1.55 -9.37 -4.19
C PHE A 149 -1.58 -9.74 -5.67
N VAL A 150 -1.63 -11.04 -5.95
CA VAL A 150 -2.00 -11.56 -7.28
C VAL A 150 -3.49 -11.91 -7.25
N ALA A 151 -4.26 -11.35 -8.18
CA ALA A 151 -5.70 -11.57 -8.25
C ALA A 151 -6.03 -13.03 -8.62
N TRP A 152 -6.98 -13.62 -7.91
CA TRP A 152 -7.40 -15.02 -8.13
C TRP A 152 -8.60 -15.16 -9.07
N ALA A 153 -9.36 -14.10 -9.29
CA ALA A 153 -10.56 -14.10 -10.12
C ALA A 153 -10.66 -12.82 -10.96
N SER A 154 -11.77 -12.63 -11.67
CA SER A 154 -12.08 -11.40 -12.41
C SER A 154 -12.57 -10.25 -11.51
N TRP A 155 -12.71 -10.52 -10.21
CA TRP A 155 -13.04 -9.55 -9.18
C TRP A 155 -12.46 -10.01 -7.85
N VAL A 156 -12.19 -9.08 -6.94
CA VAL A 156 -11.69 -9.36 -5.59
C VAL A 156 -12.50 -8.57 -4.57
N PRO A 157 -13.06 -9.22 -3.53
CA PRO A 157 -13.73 -8.53 -2.46
C PRO A 157 -12.71 -8.00 -1.44
N VAL A 158 -12.84 -6.74 -1.07
CA VAL A 158 -12.06 -6.08 -0.02
C VAL A 158 -13.04 -5.58 1.02
N CYS A 159 -12.94 -6.11 2.23
CA CYS A 159 -14.03 -6.06 3.20
C CYS A 159 -13.65 -5.35 4.49
N LEU A 160 -14.60 -4.58 5.00
CA LEU A 160 -14.62 -4.01 6.34
C LEU A 160 -15.47 -4.93 7.22
N VAL A 161 -14.87 -5.51 8.26
CA VAL A 161 -15.49 -6.48 9.16
C VAL A 161 -15.71 -5.83 10.52
N ASN A 162 -16.98 -5.75 10.91
CA ASN A 162 -17.37 -5.16 12.18
C ASN A 162 -16.96 -6.08 13.35
N THR A 163 -16.20 -5.55 14.29
CA THR A 163 -15.72 -6.27 15.49
C THR A 163 -16.58 -5.97 16.73
N GLY A 164 -17.63 -5.15 16.59
CA GLY A 164 -18.51 -4.69 17.67
C GLY A 164 -18.08 -3.37 18.32
N SER A 165 -16.99 -2.75 17.85
CA SER A 165 -16.37 -1.56 18.44
C SER A 165 -16.57 -0.32 17.58
N GLY A 166 -17.82 0.03 17.26
CA GLY A 166 -18.17 1.21 16.45
C GLY A 166 -18.60 0.84 15.02
N THR A 167 -18.69 1.85 14.15
CA THR A 167 -19.20 1.72 12.78
C THR A 167 -18.05 1.70 11.76
N PRO A 168 -17.77 0.56 11.08
CA PRO A 168 -16.78 0.52 10.02
C PRO A 168 -17.09 1.55 8.93
N PHE A 169 -16.05 2.18 8.39
CA PHE A 169 -16.19 3.20 7.36
C PHE A 169 -14.97 3.23 6.43
N VAL A 170 -15.09 3.86 5.27
CA VAL A 170 -13.98 4.13 4.35
C VAL A 170 -14.23 5.41 3.56
N SER A 171 -13.18 6.19 3.32
CA SER A 171 -13.22 7.42 2.53
C SER A 171 -12.80 7.17 1.08
N THR A 172 -11.74 6.39 0.87
CA THR A 172 -11.22 6.12 -0.48
C THR A 172 -10.88 4.65 -0.65
N VAL A 173 -11.20 4.06 -1.80
CA VAL A 173 -10.72 2.74 -2.23
C VAL A 173 -10.01 2.85 -3.56
N GLU A 174 -8.77 2.38 -3.63
CA GLU A 174 -7.92 2.51 -4.81
C GLU A 174 -7.36 1.15 -5.21
N LEU A 175 -7.40 0.86 -6.51
CA LEU A 175 -6.80 -0.32 -7.13
C LEU A 175 -5.84 0.12 -8.22
N ARG A 176 -4.61 -0.41 -8.18
CA ARG A 176 -3.52 -0.10 -9.12
C ARG A 176 -2.97 -1.39 -9.72
N PRO A 177 -3.04 -1.59 -11.04
CA PRO A 177 -2.37 -2.71 -11.69
C PRO A 177 -0.85 -2.53 -11.61
N LEU A 178 -0.14 -3.59 -11.24
CA LEU A 178 1.31 -3.64 -11.20
C LEU A 178 1.84 -4.49 -12.35
N SER A 179 3.07 -4.20 -12.80
CA SER A 179 3.78 -5.11 -13.71
C SER A 179 3.96 -6.48 -13.05
N ALA A 180 3.91 -7.55 -13.85
CA ALA A 180 4.14 -8.90 -13.37
C ALA A 180 5.53 -9.05 -12.70
N SER A 181 6.54 -8.32 -13.19
CA SER A 181 7.91 -8.34 -12.66
C SER A 181 8.06 -7.66 -11.28
N LEU A 182 7.15 -6.76 -10.92
CA LEU A 182 7.25 -5.98 -9.69
C LEU A 182 6.97 -6.83 -8.46
N TYR A 183 7.79 -6.75 -7.42
CA TYR A 183 7.63 -7.56 -6.19
C TYR A 183 7.55 -9.07 -6.51
N PRO A 184 8.68 -9.71 -6.88
CA PRO A 184 8.69 -11.12 -7.30
C PRO A 184 8.28 -12.09 -6.18
N ASP A 185 8.38 -11.68 -4.92
CA ASP A 185 7.99 -12.48 -3.76
C ASP A 185 6.47 -12.51 -3.53
N VAL A 186 5.66 -11.78 -4.32
CA VAL A 186 4.19 -11.81 -4.23
C VAL A 186 3.66 -12.83 -5.23
N THR A 187 3.05 -13.89 -4.71
CA THR A 187 2.49 -14.99 -5.50
C THR A 187 0.97 -15.06 -5.32
N ILE A 188 0.33 -16.05 -5.94
CA ILE A 188 -1.12 -16.26 -5.80
C ILE A 188 -1.54 -16.64 -4.37
N ASP A 189 -0.62 -17.23 -3.62
CA ASP A 189 -0.79 -17.74 -2.25
C ASP A 189 -0.11 -16.87 -1.18
N GLU A 190 0.62 -15.83 -1.61
CA GLU A 190 1.30 -14.88 -0.70
C GLU A 190 0.90 -13.45 -1.07
N SER A 191 0.15 -12.80 -0.17
CA SER A 191 -0.12 -11.36 -0.24
C SER A 191 0.68 -10.62 0.84
N MET A 192 1.00 -9.36 0.58
CA MET A 192 1.78 -8.53 1.52
C MET A 192 1.00 -7.28 1.89
N SER A 193 0.99 -6.90 3.16
CA SER A 193 0.48 -5.61 3.64
C SER A 193 1.66 -4.65 3.80
N THR A 194 1.55 -3.44 3.26
CA THR A 194 2.57 -2.40 3.40
C THR A 194 2.54 -1.87 4.83
N TYR A 195 3.60 -2.12 5.60
CA TYR A 195 3.78 -1.52 6.93
C TYR A 195 4.39 -0.11 6.81
N GLN A 196 5.40 0.06 5.96
CA GLN A 196 5.89 1.38 5.59
C GLN A 196 6.65 1.38 4.27
N ARG A 197 6.59 2.49 3.55
CA ARG A 197 7.39 2.79 2.35
C ARG A 197 7.93 4.21 2.46
N ILE A 198 9.24 4.34 2.60
CA ILE A 198 9.88 5.59 3.01
C ILE A 198 10.86 6.10 1.96
N ASN A 199 10.63 7.34 1.51
CA ASN A 199 11.64 8.16 0.86
C ASN A 199 12.51 8.81 1.94
N THR A 200 13.78 8.40 2.06
CA THR A 200 14.61 8.81 3.20
C THR A 200 15.16 10.23 3.05
N GLY A 201 15.50 10.65 1.82
CA GLY A 201 16.09 11.96 1.54
C GLY A 201 15.08 13.01 1.08
N GLY A 202 13.98 12.59 0.46
CA GLY A 202 13.03 13.47 -0.23
C GLY A 202 11.72 13.74 0.53
N ASN A 203 10.77 14.29 -0.23
CA ASN A 203 9.40 14.56 0.24
C ASN A 203 8.48 13.38 -0.07
N PHE A 204 7.21 13.50 0.34
CA PHE A 204 6.18 12.57 -0.09
C PHE A 204 6.15 12.50 -1.62
N THR A 205 6.05 11.28 -2.16
CA THR A 205 6.03 11.04 -3.61
C THR A 205 4.98 9.98 -3.93
N ARG A 206 4.17 10.23 -4.96
CA ARG A 206 3.19 9.29 -5.52
C ARG A 206 3.08 9.55 -7.03
N PHE A 207 1.99 9.17 -7.67
CA PHE A 207 1.71 9.59 -9.04
C PHE A 207 1.73 11.14 -9.19
N PRO A 208 2.26 11.72 -10.29
CA PRO A 208 2.76 11.05 -11.50
C PRO A 208 4.21 10.56 -11.42
N GLU A 209 4.97 10.90 -10.38
CA GLU A 209 6.38 10.51 -10.26
C GLU A 209 6.55 9.00 -10.03
N ASP A 210 5.61 8.36 -9.33
CA ASP A 210 5.48 6.90 -9.29
C ASP A 210 4.34 6.45 -10.22
N PRO A 211 4.63 5.76 -11.34
CA PRO A 211 3.60 5.31 -12.28
C PRO A 211 2.66 4.25 -11.68
N TYR A 212 3.04 3.62 -10.56
CA TYR A 212 2.19 2.67 -9.82
C TYR A 212 1.44 3.32 -8.66
N ASP A 213 1.55 4.64 -8.50
CA ASP A 213 0.87 5.44 -7.49
C ASP A 213 1.06 4.92 -6.05
N ARG A 214 2.24 4.37 -5.76
CA ARG A 214 2.62 3.97 -4.41
C ARG A 214 2.93 5.20 -3.58
N TYR A 215 2.55 5.17 -2.30
CA TYR A 215 2.88 6.25 -1.38
C TYR A 215 4.29 6.04 -0.83
N TRP A 216 5.20 6.96 -1.17
CA TRP A 216 6.52 7.06 -0.56
C TRP A 216 6.49 8.18 0.47
N SER A 217 6.33 7.84 1.75
CA SER A 217 6.29 8.84 2.81
C SER A 217 7.68 9.42 3.06
N SER A 218 7.76 10.71 3.33
CA SER A 218 9.01 11.32 3.78
C SER A 218 9.31 10.94 5.23
N ARG A 219 10.60 10.92 5.58
CA ARG A 219 11.02 10.77 6.97
C ARG A 219 12.23 11.65 7.25
N THR A 220 12.25 12.26 8.43
CA THR A 220 13.38 13.06 8.89
C THR A 220 13.88 12.51 10.23
N ARG A 221 15.21 12.55 10.42
CA ARG A 221 15.87 12.18 11.68
C ARG A 221 17.05 13.13 11.90
N LEU A 222 17.30 13.47 13.16
CA LEU A 222 18.42 14.35 13.54
C LEU A 222 19.80 13.75 13.20
N SER A 223 19.90 12.42 13.13
CA SER A 223 21.13 11.70 12.79
C SER A 223 21.38 11.57 11.28
N TRP A 224 20.50 12.10 10.43
CA TRP A 224 20.57 11.96 8.97
C TRP A 224 21.02 13.26 8.30
N ALA A 225 22.11 13.17 7.54
CA ALA A 225 22.51 14.17 6.56
C ALA A 225 21.86 13.85 5.21
N LYS A 226 21.04 14.78 4.70
CA LYS A 226 20.37 14.62 3.41
C LYS A 226 21.36 14.80 2.25
N LEU A 227 21.24 13.95 1.26
CA LEU A 227 21.99 13.97 0.00
C LEU A 227 21.00 14.07 -1.15
N SER A 228 21.41 14.74 -2.23
CA SER A 228 20.60 14.84 -3.45
C SER A 228 21.49 14.97 -4.68
N THR A 229 21.00 14.47 -5.81
CA THR A 229 21.58 14.71 -7.13
C THR A 229 20.48 15.14 -8.11
N LYS A 230 20.89 15.74 -9.23
CA LYS A 230 20.02 15.99 -10.40
C LYS A 230 20.32 15.01 -11.54
N ASP A 231 21.31 14.15 -11.38
CA ASP A 231 21.71 13.19 -12.40
C ASP A 231 20.62 12.12 -12.58
N THR A 232 20.57 11.55 -13.78
CA THR A 232 19.63 10.48 -14.09
C THR A 232 20.07 9.18 -13.40
N ILE A 233 19.12 8.48 -12.79
CA ILE A 233 19.34 7.16 -12.19
C ILE A 233 18.83 6.09 -13.15
N GLU A 234 19.69 5.17 -13.55
CA GLU A 234 19.29 3.96 -14.29
C GLU A 234 18.35 3.13 -13.41
N GLN A 235 17.16 2.83 -13.94
CA GLN A 235 16.07 2.23 -13.19
C GLN A 235 16.14 0.70 -13.18
N ASP A 236 15.71 0.08 -12.09
CA ASP A 236 15.40 -1.35 -12.06
C ASP A 236 13.93 -1.61 -12.44
N ASN A 237 13.62 -2.85 -12.81
CA ASN A 237 12.25 -3.29 -13.13
C ASN A 237 11.67 -4.29 -12.11
N VAL A 238 12.39 -4.54 -11.01
CA VAL A 238 12.03 -5.49 -9.95
C VAL A 238 11.16 -4.81 -8.90
N PHE A 239 11.50 -3.57 -8.57
CA PHE A 239 10.72 -2.71 -7.69
C PHE A 239 10.39 -1.38 -8.35
N ALA A 240 11.11 -0.95 -9.39
CA ALA A 240 10.82 0.25 -10.16
C ALA A 240 10.60 1.48 -9.26
N VAL A 241 11.52 1.70 -8.31
CA VAL A 241 11.45 2.84 -7.38
C VAL A 241 11.56 4.14 -8.18
N PRO A 242 10.69 5.14 -7.97
CA PRO A 242 10.73 6.38 -8.74
C PRO A 242 12.11 7.04 -8.76
N SER A 243 12.52 7.56 -9.92
CA SER A 243 13.81 8.26 -10.05
C SER A 243 13.95 9.40 -9.05
N LEU A 244 12.87 10.14 -8.75
CA LEU A 244 12.91 11.24 -7.78
C LEU A 244 13.21 10.75 -6.36
N VAL A 245 12.76 9.55 -6.00
CA VAL A 245 13.08 8.91 -4.73
C VAL A 245 14.56 8.51 -4.71
N LEU A 246 15.06 7.85 -5.76
CA LEU A 246 16.45 7.41 -5.87
C LEU A 246 17.46 8.56 -6.04
N GLN A 247 17.04 9.72 -6.52
CA GLN A 247 17.88 10.93 -6.60
C GLN A 247 18.16 11.56 -5.23
N THR A 248 17.49 11.09 -4.18
CA THR A 248 17.71 11.54 -2.81
C THR A 248 18.16 10.39 -1.93
N ALA A 249 18.93 10.71 -0.89
CA ALA A 249 19.39 9.73 0.08
C ALA A 249 19.69 10.38 1.43
N VAL A 250 19.97 9.53 2.41
CA VAL A 250 20.53 9.96 3.69
C VAL A 250 21.83 9.21 3.98
N ALA A 251 22.76 9.94 4.58
CA ALA A 251 24.00 9.46 5.16
C ALA A 251 24.05 9.83 6.65
N PRO A 252 24.93 9.25 7.46
CA PRO A 252 25.09 9.68 8.84
C PRO A 252 25.74 11.07 8.90
N ILE A 253 25.33 11.89 9.87
CA ILE A 253 25.95 13.19 10.14
C ILE A 253 27.42 13.05 10.53
N ASN A 254 28.20 14.13 10.34
CA ASN A 254 29.61 14.22 10.72
C ASN A 254 30.52 13.12 10.13
N ASN A 255 30.15 12.57 8.96
CA ASN A 255 30.87 11.46 8.31
C ASN A 255 31.08 10.25 9.23
N ALA A 256 30.14 9.98 10.14
CA ALA A 256 30.22 8.80 10.99
C ALA A 256 30.22 7.51 10.15
N THR A 257 30.80 6.44 10.69
CA THR A 257 30.89 5.16 9.99
C THR A 257 29.61 4.33 10.09
N VAL A 258 28.64 4.73 10.91
CA VAL A 258 27.40 3.98 11.16
C VAL A 258 26.19 4.86 10.90
N LEU A 259 25.25 4.34 10.10
CA LEU A 259 23.94 4.91 9.87
C LEU A 259 22.86 4.06 10.53
N TYR A 260 22.09 4.67 11.43
CA TYR A 260 20.89 4.06 12.00
C TYR A 260 19.71 4.35 11.08
N VAL A 261 19.18 3.33 10.41
CA VAL A 261 18.09 3.48 9.44
C VAL A 261 16.79 3.66 10.20
N ASN A 262 16.26 2.60 10.79
CA ASN A 262 15.01 2.68 11.51
C ASN A 262 14.88 1.51 12.50
N THR A 263 13.95 1.69 13.45
CA THR A 263 13.46 0.63 14.33
C THR A 263 12.00 0.43 13.97
N TRP A 264 11.66 -0.77 13.50
CA TRP A 264 10.27 -1.19 13.30
C TRP A 264 9.83 -1.86 14.59
N ILE A 265 8.65 -1.52 15.06
CA ILE A 265 8.06 -2.11 16.27
C ILE A 265 6.74 -2.71 15.86
N SER A 266 6.65 -4.03 15.95
CA SER A 266 5.41 -4.73 15.75
C SER A 266 4.56 -4.65 17.01
N TYR A 267 3.37 -4.06 16.89
CA TYR A 267 2.37 -4.08 17.97
C TYR A 267 1.80 -5.48 18.24
N LYS A 268 1.97 -6.40 17.27
CA LYS A 268 1.59 -7.80 17.37
C LYS A 268 2.85 -8.65 17.19
N THR A 269 3.36 -9.25 18.26
CA THR A 269 4.57 -10.12 18.23
C THR A 269 4.42 -11.34 17.32
N SER A 270 3.22 -11.62 16.81
CA SER A 270 2.94 -12.64 15.81
C SER A 270 3.32 -12.25 14.38
N LEU A 271 3.42 -10.97 14.05
CA LEU A 271 3.64 -10.51 12.67
C LEU A 271 5.07 -10.79 12.21
N GLU A 272 5.16 -11.30 10.98
CA GLU A 272 6.41 -11.53 10.29
C GLU A 272 6.63 -10.43 9.24
N PHE A 273 7.89 -10.06 9.03
CA PHE A 273 8.27 -8.94 8.19
C PHE A 273 9.19 -9.33 7.03
N LYS A 274 8.98 -8.69 5.88
CA LYS A 274 9.95 -8.59 4.79
C LYS A 274 10.38 -7.13 4.64
N PHE A 275 11.67 -6.92 4.39
CA PHE A 275 12.27 -5.61 4.21
C PHE A 275 12.94 -5.53 2.85
N ILE A 276 12.89 -4.35 2.24
CA ILE A 276 13.53 -4.05 0.96
C ILE A 276 14.20 -2.69 1.11
N PHE A 277 15.53 -2.65 0.98
CA PHE A 277 16.32 -1.43 1.05
C PHE A 277 16.79 -1.08 -0.35
N HIS A 278 16.56 0.16 -0.74
CA HIS A 278 16.82 0.66 -2.09
C HIS A 278 18.00 1.61 -2.08
N PHE A 279 18.88 1.40 -3.05
CA PHE A 279 20.14 2.10 -3.16
C PHE A 279 20.38 2.57 -4.60
N ALA A 280 20.98 3.74 -4.72
CA ALA A 280 21.70 4.19 -5.90
C ALA A 280 22.77 5.15 -5.37
N ASP A 281 24.05 4.86 -5.55
CA ASP A 281 25.08 5.79 -5.05
C ASP A 281 25.02 7.06 -5.91
N ILE A 282 24.73 8.19 -5.25
CA ILE A 282 24.60 9.50 -5.90
C ILE A 282 25.83 10.37 -5.69
N GLN A 283 26.92 9.78 -5.16
CA GLN A 283 28.19 10.48 -4.94
C GLN A 283 29.32 9.72 -5.64
N ASN A 284 29.79 10.20 -6.80
CA ASN A 284 30.88 9.56 -7.57
C ASN A 284 32.28 9.76 -6.98
N THR A 285 32.37 10.08 -5.69
CA THR A 285 33.59 10.68 -5.16
C THR A 285 34.62 9.63 -4.79
N GLN A 286 34.23 8.52 -4.14
CA GLN A 286 35.14 7.46 -3.68
C GLN A 286 34.39 6.15 -3.43
N ARG A 287 35.11 5.06 -3.14
CA ARG A 287 34.52 3.75 -2.85
C ARG A 287 33.64 3.80 -1.59
N ARG A 288 32.37 3.42 -1.72
CA ARG A 288 31.44 3.17 -0.62
C ARG A 288 31.22 1.67 -0.44
N ARG A 289 31.43 1.19 0.78
CA ARG A 289 31.21 -0.22 1.11
C ARG A 289 30.83 -0.43 2.57
N PHE A 290 29.71 -1.10 2.83
CA PHE A 290 29.19 -1.28 4.18
C PHE A 290 28.52 -2.65 4.38
N ASN A 291 28.38 -3.04 5.63
CA ASN A 291 27.54 -4.16 6.06
C ASN A 291 26.20 -3.60 6.53
N ILE A 292 25.13 -4.39 6.37
CA ILE A 292 23.79 -4.11 6.85
C ILE A 292 23.46 -5.12 7.94
N TYR A 293 23.05 -4.63 9.10
CA TYR A 293 22.70 -5.44 10.26
C TYR A 293 21.21 -5.32 10.55
N MET A 294 20.61 -6.43 10.97
CA MET A 294 19.27 -6.46 11.55
C MET A 294 19.39 -7.00 12.97
N ASN A 295 19.01 -6.21 13.98
CA ASN A 295 19.12 -6.57 15.40
C ASN A 295 20.55 -6.99 15.81
N ASN A 296 21.56 -6.30 15.29
CA ASN A 296 23.00 -6.59 15.48
C ASN A 296 23.49 -7.91 14.86
N GLU A 297 22.65 -8.63 14.11
CA GLU A 297 23.05 -9.77 13.29
C GLU A 297 23.30 -9.34 11.85
N ASP A 298 24.27 -9.98 11.18
CA ASP A 298 24.57 -9.72 9.77
C ASP A 298 23.35 -10.04 8.90
N TRP A 299 22.78 -9.01 8.25
CA TRP A 299 21.70 -9.19 7.28
C TRP A 299 22.25 -9.27 5.85
N TYR A 300 23.19 -8.39 5.53
CA TYR A 300 23.91 -8.41 4.25
C TYR A 300 25.32 -7.83 4.44
N THR A 301 26.35 -8.52 3.95
CA THR A 301 27.74 -8.12 4.17
C THR A 301 28.41 -7.61 2.90
N ASN A 302 29.37 -6.71 3.06
CA ASN A 302 30.26 -6.22 2.00
C ASN A 302 29.51 -5.59 0.80
N TYR A 303 28.39 -4.91 1.05
CA TYR A 303 27.58 -4.25 0.03
C TYR A 303 28.26 -2.98 -0.51
N SER A 304 28.24 -2.80 -1.82
CA SER A 304 28.69 -1.60 -2.51
C SER A 304 27.61 -1.17 -3.50
N PRO A 305 26.84 -0.10 -3.22
CA PRO A 305 25.82 0.36 -4.16
C PRO A 305 26.45 0.86 -5.46
N PRO A 306 25.86 0.56 -6.63
CA PRO A 306 26.37 1.06 -7.90
C PRO A 306 26.08 2.56 -8.07
N TYR A 307 26.97 3.26 -8.79
CA TYR A 307 26.85 4.70 -9.01
C TYR A 307 25.80 5.01 -10.08
N LEU A 308 24.79 5.83 -9.71
CA LEU A 308 23.63 6.20 -10.55
C LEU A 308 22.85 5.04 -11.17
N VAL A 309 22.90 3.86 -10.55
CA VAL A 309 22.11 2.68 -10.95
C VAL A 309 21.30 2.23 -9.75
N ALA A 310 20.01 1.95 -9.97
CA ALA A 310 19.12 1.39 -8.96
C ALA A 310 19.56 -0.04 -8.60
N ASP A 311 19.67 -0.29 -7.31
CA ASP A 311 19.94 -1.60 -6.75
C ASP A 311 19.20 -1.77 -5.42
N HIS A 312 19.11 -3.00 -4.93
CA HIS A 312 18.35 -3.31 -3.73
C HIS A 312 18.97 -4.44 -2.91
N VAL A 313 18.72 -4.39 -1.61
CA VAL A 313 18.90 -5.51 -0.70
C VAL A 313 17.55 -5.87 -0.12
N ARG A 314 17.16 -7.14 -0.22
CA ARG A 314 15.85 -7.60 0.26
C ARG A 314 15.96 -8.82 1.16
N SER A 315 14.95 -9.00 2.00
CA SER A 315 14.78 -10.19 2.82
C SER A 315 14.68 -11.46 1.96
N SER A 316 15.41 -12.51 2.33
CA SER A 316 15.29 -13.84 1.70
C SER A 316 14.11 -14.67 2.23
N LYS A 317 13.54 -14.27 3.37
CA LYS A 317 12.42 -14.92 4.05
C LYS A 317 11.64 -13.91 4.88
N TRP A 318 10.49 -14.32 5.39
CA TRP A 318 9.77 -13.60 6.44
C TRP A 318 10.56 -13.70 7.76
N TYR A 319 10.77 -12.57 8.44
CA TYR A 319 11.48 -12.50 9.70
C TYR A 319 10.50 -12.30 10.86
N LYS A 320 10.75 -13.00 11.95
CA LYS A 320 10.02 -12.87 13.20
C LYS A 320 11.00 -12.71 14.36
N THR A 321 10.79 -11.70 15.20
CA THR A 321 11.63 -11.45 16.38
C THR A 321 10.83 -11.62 17.65
N THR A 322 11.44 -12.15 18.72
CA THR A 322 10.75 -12.43 20.00
C THR A 322 10.18 -11.17 20.65
N GLY A 323 10.83 -10.02 20.44
CA GLY A 323 10.38 -8.71 20.96
C GLY A 323 9.54 -7.89 19.98
N GLY A 324 9.32 -8.36 18.74
CA GLY A 324 8.66 -7.57 17.70
C GLY A 324 9.45 -6.35 17.23
N GLU A 325 10.69 -6.16 17.67
CA GLU A 325 11.56 -5.07 17.26
C GLU A 325 12.52 -5.51 16.15
N TYR A 326 12.70 -4.65 15.15
CA TYR A 326 13.64 -4.82 14.05
C TYR A 326 14.44 -3.54 13.91
N ASN A 327 15.70 -3.54 14.31
CA ASN A 327 16.62 -2.41 14.23
C ASN A 327 17.59 -2.63 13.08
N PHE A 328 17.62 -1.70 12.13
CA PHE A 328 18.54 -1.74 11.00
C PHE A 328 19.64 -0.70 11.11
N THR A 329 20.88 -1.15 10.96
CA THR A 329 22.06 -0.30 10.90
C THR A 329 22.91 -0.64 9.69
N LEU A 330 23.53 0.38 9.09
CA LEU A 330 24.54 0.22 8.04
C LEU A 330 25.87 0.65 8.65
N ALA A 331 26.90 -0.18 8.57
CA ALA A 331 28.23 0.16 9.07
C ALA A 331 29.27 0.07 7.95
N ALA A 332 30.00 1.17 7.71
CA ALA A 332 31.11 1.22 6.78
C ALA A 332 32.16 0.14 7.14
N THR A 333 32.63 -0.56 6.11
CA THR A 333 33.77 -1.47 6.25
C THR A 333 35.07 -0.66 6.39
N ASN A 334 36.12 -1.28 6.93
CA ASN A 334 37.47 -0.67 7.04
C ASN A 334 38.07 -0.22 5.70
N THR A 335 37.52 -0.68 4.58
CA THR A 335 37.97 -0.34 3.22
C THR A 335 37.09 0.68 2.53
N SER A 336 36.04 1.16 3.19
CA SER A 336 35.17 2.22 2.70
C SER A 336 35.84 3.56 2.92
N MET A 337 35.80 4.43 1.91
CA MET A 337 36.26 5.81 2.05
C MET A 337 35.08 6.79 2.22
N MET A 338 33.87 6.31 2.00
CA MET A 338 32.61 7.05 2.17
C MET A 338 31.77 6.43 3.29
N PRO A 339 30.97 7.22 4.02
CA PRO A 339 30.02 6.69 4.98
C PRO A 339 28.93 5.85 4.27
N PRO A 340 28.14 5.02 4.96
CA PRO A 340 26.98 4.36 4.35
C PRO A 340 25.92 5.37 3.93
N MET A 341 25.08 5.00 2.96
CA MET A 341 23.89 5.77 2.58
C MET A 341 22.74 4.85 2.18
N ILE A 342 21.52 5.35 2.21
CA ILE A 342 20.31 4.67 1.75
C ILE A 342 19.39 5.67 1.06
N ASN A 343 18.73 5.27 -0.01
CA ASN A 343 17.83 6.13 -0.79
C ASN A 343 16.38 5.95 -0.30
N ALA A 344 15.94 4.69 -0.20
CA ALA A 344 14.60 4.37 0.26
C ALA A 344 14.54 3.01 0.96
N TYR A 345 13.44 2.74 1.67
CA TYR A 345 13.17 1.40 2.17
C TYR A 345 11.68 1.11 2.24
N GLU A 346 11.36 -0.18 2.23
CA GLU A 346 10.02 -0.73 2.34
C GLU A 346 10.01 -1.82 3.42
N GLY A 347 8.91 -1.89 4.17
CA GLY A 347 8.63 -2.94 5.14
C GLY A 347 7.23 -3.46 4.92
N TYR A 348 7.09 -4.77 4.90
CA TYR A 348 5.85 -5.48 4.62
C TYR A 348 5.57 -6.51 5.70
N THR A 349 4.30 -6.71 6.02
CA THR A 349 3.81 -7.85 6.81
C THR A 349 3.10 -8.86 5.91
N HIS A 350 3.08 -10.11 6.35
CA HIS A 350 2.42 -11.18 5.61
C HIS A 350 0.90 -11.12 5.80
N ILE A 351 0.14 -11.26 4.71
CA ILE A 351 -1.30 -11.52 4.74
C ILE A 351 -1.47 -13.02 4.45
N PRO A 352 -1.61 -13.87 5.48
CA PRO A 352 -1.65 -15.32 5.29
C PRO A 352 -2.97 -15.76 4.65
N HIS A 353 -2.88 -16.77 3.79
CA HIS A 353 -4.04 -17.36 3.12
C HIS A 353 -4.48 -18.64 3.82
N ASP A 354 -4.80 -18.51 5.11
CA ASP A 354 -5.13 -19.65 5.99
C ASP A 354 -6.53 -20.23 5.73
N THR A 355 -7.34 -19.55 4.91
CA THR A 355 -8.69 -20.00 4.54
C THR A 355 -8.73 -20.52 3.11
N PRO A 356 -9.23 -21.74 2.85
CA PRO A 356 -9.40 -22.25 1.50
C PRO A 356 -10.28 -21.30 0.69
N ARG A 357 -9.79 -20.91 -0.49
CA ARG A 357 -10.60 -20.16 -1.46
C ARG A 357 -11.55 -21.13 -2.13
N THR A 358 -12.84 -20.81 -2.17
CA THR A 358 -13.77 -21.45 -3.11
C THR A 358 -13.54 -20.87 -4.50
N PHE A 359 -13.02 -21.71 -5.40
CA PHE A 359 -12.86 -21.39 -6.81
C PHE A 359 -14.20 -21.56 -7.55
N PHE A 360 -14.35 -20.92 -8.71
CA PHE A 360 -15.52 -21.13 -9.58
C PHE A 360 -15.76 -22.62 -9.92
N LYS A 361 -14.68 -23.40 -10.03
CA LYS A 361 -14.75 -24.86 -10.26
C LYS A 361 -15.37 -25.62 -9.07
N ASP A 362 -15.28 -25.09 -7.86
CA ASP A 362 -15.89 -25.70 -6.66
C ASP A 362 -17.41 -25.47 -6.61
N CYS A 363 -17.92 -24.55 -7.44
CA CYS A 363 -19.35 -24.28 -7.62
C CYS A 363 -19.94 -24.98 -8.86
N GLU A 364 -19.13 -25.70 -9.66
CA GLU A 364 -19.66 -26.56 -10.72
C GLU A 364 -20.26 -27.81 -10.08
N ILE A 365 -21.57 -27.76 -9.84
CA ILE A 365 -22.36 -28.93 -9.46
C ILE A 365 -22.23 -29.94 -10.61
N THR A 366 -21.45 -31.00 -10.41
CA THR A 366 -21.50 -32.19 -11.27
C THR A 366 -22.96 -32.64 -11.36
N PRO A 367 -23.58 -32.71 -12.56
CA PRO A 367 -24.88 -33.32 -12.69
C PRO A 367 -24.73 -34.79 -12.26
N LEU A 368 -25.37 -35.15 -11.15
CA LEU A 368 -25.67 -36.54 -10.84
C LEU A 368 -26.58 -37.03 -11.97
N TYR A 369 -26.00 -37.74 -12.94
CA TYR A 369 -26.77 -38.56 -13.86
C TYR A 369 -27.44 -39.66 -13.05
N LEU A 370 -28.76 -39.56 -12.89
CA LEU A 370 -29.65 -40.66 -12.51
C LEU A 370 -30.03 -41.47 -13.75
#